data_AF-A0A6L7L217-F1
#
_entry.id   AF-A0A6L7L217-F1
#
_cell.length_a   1.000
_cell.length_b   1.000
_cell.length_c   1.000
_cell.angle_alpha   90.00
_cell.angle_beta   90.00
_cell.angle_gamma   90.00
#
_symmetry.space_group_name_H-M   'P 1'
#
loop_
_entity.id
_entity.type
_entity.pdbx_description
1 polymer ?
#
loop_
_entity_poly.entity_id
_entity_poly.type
_entity_poly.pdbx_seq_one_letter_code
_entity_poly.pdbx_strand_id
1 'polypeptide(L)' 'MSRRKQGEKSRLVGIFSMPGEGLVVELGLDSGTALFDRQGLQYRILQRKGQGLDTSTEENALTQMNSYSPAFDV' A
#
# COMPACT_ATOMS: atom_id res chain seq x y z
N MET A 1 -8.04 -8.80 26.87
CA MET A 1 -7.35 -9.48 25.76
C MET A 1 -8.01 -9.07 24.45
N SER A 2 -7.47 -8.09 23.75
CA SER A 2 -8.06 -7.58 22.50
C SER A 2 -7.75 -8.55 21.36
N ARG A 3 -8.76 -9.31 20.91
CA ARG A 3 -8.72 -10.06 19.65
C ARG A 3 -8.37 -9.07 18.54
N ARG A 4 -7.14 -9.14 18.01
CA ARG A 4 -6.82 -8.49 16.73
C ARG A 4 -7.80 -9.07 15.71
N LYS A 5 -8.67 -8.22 15.14
CA LYS A 5 -9.52 -8.65 14.02
C LYS A 5 -8.56 -9.03 12.90
N GLN A 6 -8.53 -10.31 12.55
CA GLN A 6 -7.70 -10.82 11.49
C GLN A 6 -8.34 -10.40 10.16
N GLY A 7 -8.05 -9.17 9.74
CA GLY A 7 -8.46 -8.67 8.44
C GLY A 7 -7.68 -9.34 7.32
N GLU A 8 -8.19 -9.18 6.09
CA GLU A 8 -7.56 -9.66 4.85
C GLU A 8 -6.05 -9.42 4.88
N LYS A 9 -5.27 -10.48 4.67
CA LYS A 9 -3.81 -10.37 4.67
C LYS A 9 -3.37 -9.74 3.35
N SER A 10 -2.53 -8.71 3.45
CA SER A 10 -1.90 -8.09 2.30
C SER A 10 -0.43 -8.46 2.23
N ARG A 11 0.05 -8.72 1.02
CA ARG A 11 1.47 -8.94 0.68
C ARG A 11 1.89 -7.95 -0.39
N LEU A 12 3.05 -7.33 -0.24
CA LEU A 12 3.67 -6.55 -1.30
C LEU A 12 4.12 -7.48 -2.44
N VAL A 13 3.58 -7.26 -3.64
CA VAL A 13 3.93 -8.02 -4.85
C VAL A 13 5.00 -7.27 -5.63
N GLY A 14 4.82 -5.95 -5.85
CA GLY A 14 5.76 -5.15 -6.61
C GLY A 14 5.46 -3.66 -6.58
N ILE A 15 6.41 -2.88 -7.11
CA ILE A 15 6.28 -1.44 -7.32
C ILE A 15 6.65 -1.17 -8.79
N PHE A 16 5.80 -0.42 -9.49
CA PHE A 16 5.91 -0.19 -10.93
C PHE A 16 5.84 1.30 -11.24
N SER A 17 6.60 1.73 -12.25
CA SER A 17 6.45 3.07 -12.82
C SER A 17 5.57 2.96 -14.07
N MET A 18 4.37 3.52 -14.00
CA MET A 18 3.34 3.45 -15.04
C MET A 18 3.23 4.79 -15.78
N PRO A 19 3.25 4.82 -17.12
CA PRO A 19 3.05 6.05 -17.88
C PRO A 19 1.69 6.70 -17.55
N GLY A 20 1.70 7.99 -17.19
CA GLY A 20 0.49 8.76 -16.86
C GLY A 20 -0.05 8.58 -15.43
N GLU A 21 0.32 7.50 -14.74
CA GLU A 21 -0.08 7.24 -13.34
C GLU A 21 1.06 7.47 -12.33
N GLY A 22 2.32 7.42 -12.80
CA GLY A 22 3.49 7.52 -11.94
C GLY A 22 3.78 6.20 -11.22
N LEU A 23 4.26 6.29 -9.98
CA LEU A 23 4.60 5.10 -9.21
C LEU A 23 3.33 4.46 -8.61
N VAL A 24 3.15 3.16 -8.85
CA VAL A 24 2.06 2.35 -8.29
C VAL A 24 2.61 1.11 -7.59
N VAL A 25 1.90 0.65 -6.58
CA VAL A 25 2.21 -0.56 -5.80
C VAL A 25 1.18 -1.62 -6.11
N GLU A 26 1.63 -2.84 -6.34
CA GLU A 26 0.78 -4.02 -6.37
C GLU A 26 0.78 -4.72 -5.01
N LEU A 27 -0.42 -4.89 -4.46
CA LEU A 27 -0.66 -5.68 -3.27
C LEU A 27 -1.44 -6.94 -3.62
N GLY A 28 -0.92 -8.08 -3.20
CA GLY A 28 -1.60 -9.36 -3.22
C GLY A 28 -2.49 -9.47 -1.99
N LEU A 29 -3.76 -9.74 -2.24
CA LEU A 29 -4.86 -9.81 -1.29
C LEU A 29 -5.50 -11.19 -1.36
N ASP A 30 -6.31 -11.55 -0.37
CA ASP A 30 -7.04 -12.82 -0.40
C ASP A 30 -8.02 -12.88 -1.60
N SER A 31 -8.49 -11.71 -2.05
CA SER A 31 -9.38 -11.53 -3.20
C SER A 31 -8.71 -11.44 -4.58
N GLY A 32 -7.37 -11.40 -4.64
CA GLY A 32 -6.62 -11.20 -5.89
C GLY A 32 -5.52 -10.17 -5.76
N THR A 33 -5.15 -9.49 -6.84
CA THR A 33 -4.17 -8.40 -6.81
C THR A 33 -4.84 -7.05 -7.06
N ALA A 34 -4.33 -6.01 -6.42
CA ALA A 34 -4.81 -4.64 -6.59
C ALA A 34 -3.65 -3.67 -6.68
N LEU A 35 -3.77 -2.70 -7.58
CA LEU A 35 -2.82 -1.61 -7.76
C LEU A 35 -3.26 -0.39 -6.98
N PHE A 36 -2.30 0.26 -6.31
CA PHE A 36 -2.51 1.49 -5.57
C PHE A 36 -1.45 2.49 -5.96
N ASP A 37 -1.88 3.67 -6.39
CA ASP A 37 -1.02 4.85 -6.38
C ASP A 37 -0.78 5.30 -4.93
N ARG A 38 0.03 6.35 -4.78
CA ARG A 38 0.38 6.87 -3.45
C ARG A 38 -0.84 7.27 -2.63
N GLN A 39 -1.81 7.96 -3.27
CA GLN A 39 -3.00 8.48 -2.58
C GLN A 39 -3.95 7.34 -2.20
N GLY A 40 -4.19 6.41 -3.11
CA GLY A 40 -5.00 5.21 -2.87
C GLY A 40 -4.43 4.33 -1.76
N LEU A 41 -3.10 4.17 -1.72
CA LEU A 41 -2.44 3.40 -0.66
C LEU A 41 -2.58 4.10 0.71
N GLN A 42 -2.41 5.41 0.77
CA GLN A 42 -2.64 6.21 1.99
C GLN A 42 -4.09 6.11 2.47
N TYR A 43 -5.06 6.25 1.57
CA TYR A 43 -6.47 6.09 1.89
C TYR A 43 -6.77 4.70 2.46
N ARG A 44 -6.21 3.65 1.86
CA ARG A 44 -6.38 2.28 2.34
C ARG A 44 -5.82 2.07 3.74
N ILE A 45 -4.65 2.64 4.05
CA ILE A 45 -4.07 2.58 5.40
C ILE A 45 -5.03 3.19 6.43
N LEU A 46 -5.61 4.37 6.12
CA LEU A 46 -6.59 5.02 7.01
C LEU A 46 -7.82 4.14 7.24
N GLN A 47 -8.38 3.56 6.17
CA GLN A 47 -9.54 2.66 6.26
C GLN A 47 -9.24 1.44 7.15
N ARG A 48 -8.10 0.77 6.94
CA ARG A 48 -7.69 -0.41 7.70
C ARG A 48 -7.43 -0.09 9.17
N LYS A 49 -6.77 1.04 9.47
CA LYS A 49 -6.58 1.53 10.84
C LYS A 49 -7.90 1.79 11.54
N GLY A 50 -8.85 2.44 10.86
CA GLY A 50 -10.21 2.67 11.37
C GLY A 50 -10.97 1.39 11.72
N GLN A 51 -10.63 0.27 11.05
CA GLN A 51 -11.21 -1.05 11.29
C GLN A 51 -10.40 -1.90 12.31
N GLY A 52 -9.27 -1.37 12.81
CA GLY A 52 -8.36 -2.09 13.70
C GLY A 52 -7.62 -3.25 13.02
N LEU A 53 -7.43 -3.16 11.69
CA LEU A 53 -6.69 -4.14 10.89
C LEU A 53 -5.20 -3.78 10.81
N ASP A 54 -4.37 -4.79 10.58
CA ASP A 54 -2.94 -4.60 10.36
C ASP A 54 -2.69 -3.86 9.05
N THR A 55 -1.80 -2.86 9.10
CA THR A 55 -1.39 -2.01 7.97
C THR A 55 0.10 -2.07 7.69
N SER A 56 0.83 -2.98 8.35
CA SER A 56 2.29 -3.03 8.25
C SER A 56 2.77 -3.20 6.81
N THR A 57 2.09 -4.01 6.01
CA THR A 57 2.43 -4.20 4.58
C THR A 57 2.22 -2.91 3.78
N GLU A 58 1.07 -2.25 3.94
CA GLU A 58 0.74 -1.03 3.22
C GLU A 58 1.68 0.13 3.61
N GLU A 59 2.00 0.27 4.89
CA GLU A 59 2.92 1.30 5.40
C GLU A 59 4.35 1.08 4.91
N ASN A 60 4.81 -0.18 4.89
CA ASN A 60 6.11 -0.53 4.32
C ASN A 60 6.15 -0.24 2.81
N ALA A 61 5.09 -0.57 2.09
CA ALA A 61 4.99 -0.28 0.66
C ALA A 61 4.99 1.23 0.39
N LEU A 62 4.25 2.02 1.17
CA LEU A 62 4.23 3.48 1.05
C LEU A 62 5.60 4.10 1.35
N THR A 63 6.31 3.56 2.35
CA THR A 63 7.68 3.97 2.68
C THR A 63 8.62 3.71 1.50
N GLN A 64 8.52 2.52 0.89
CA GLN A 64 9.28 2.19 -0.31
C GLN A 64 8.93 3.12 -1.48
N MET A 65 7.64 3.37 -1.75
CA MET A 65 7.22 4.32 -2.78
C MET A 65 7.86 5.70 -2.61
N ASN A 66 7.89 6.20 -1.37
CA ASN A 66 8.48 7.50 -1.08
C ASN A 66 10.01 7.50 -1.29
N SER A 67 10.68 6.38 -1.04
CA SER A 67 12.13 6.23 -1.33
C SER A 67 12.45 6.12 -2.81
N TYR A 68 11.51 5.65 -3.62
CA TYR A 68 11.63 5.59 -5.08
C TYR A 68 11.29 6.90 -5.78
N SER A 69 10.91 7.95 -5.04
CA SER A 69 10.74 9.29 -5.63
C SER A 69 12.03 9.62 -6.38
N PRO A 70 12.01 9.72 -7.72
CA PRO A 70 13.14 10.29 -8.42
C PRO A 70 13.34 11.66 -7.81
N ALA A 71 14.58 12.00 -7.45
CA ALA A 71 14.99 13.38 -7.43
C ALA A 71 14.72 13.92 -8.85
N PHE A 72 13.52 14.42 -9.10
CA PHE A 72 13.34 15.45 -10.10
C PHE A 72 13.93 16.70 -9.46
N ASP A 73 15.27 16.77 -9.51
CA ASP A 73 16.01 18.00 -9.33
C ASP A 73 15.38 19.04 -10.25
N VAL A 74 14.83 20.08 -9.65
CA VAL A 74 14.40 21.33 -10.28
C VAL A 74 15.52 22.34 -10.20
#